data_AF-A0AA51MJA9-F1
#
_entry.id   AF-A0AA51MJA9-F1
#
_cell.length_a   1.000
_cell.length_b   1.000
_cell.length_c   1.000
_cell.angle_alpha   90.00
_cell.angle_beta   90.00
_cell.angle_gamma   90.00
#
_symmetry.space_group_name_H-M   'P 1'
#
loop_
_entity.id
_entity.type
_entity.pdbx_description
1 polymer ?
#
loop_
_entity_poly.entity_id
_entity_poly.type
_entity_poly.pdbx_seq_one_letter_code
_entity_poly.pdbx_strand_id
1 'polypeptide(L)'
;MIAFLAVPSFAEEAKVSPTPTVQKTEQGVTFSLQQLLPDQVNAFYLGRGFTSEQIKSYVESCVYTAVLRNDNAEERIHFVRSGWNVKTNDASQTIKTNAEWLTEFTQQQATPAALLAFDLAQIPEEQEYEPKGDWNQGMLSVGLPAGSVFAITITWDIAGKPYQLTLNEVNCVK
;
A
#
# COMPACT_ATOMS: atom_id res chain seq x y z
N MET A 1 20.58 -31.59 -39.90
CA MET A 1 21.36 -31.19 -38.70
C MET A 1 20.87 -29.80 -38.33
N ILE A 2 19.99 -29.67 -37.34
CA ILE A 2 19.45 -28.38 -36.88
C ILE A 2 20.09 -28.11 -35.52
N ALA A 3 20.86 -27.03 -35.43
CA ALA A 3 21.48 -26.58 -34.19
C ALA A 3 20.44 -25.78 -33.39
N PHE A 4 20.05 -26.29 -32.22
CA PHE A 4 19.32 -25.51 -31.23
C PHE A 4 20.34 -24.61 -30.49
N LEU A 5 20.25 -23.30 -30.74
CA LEU A 5 20.91 -22.31 -29.90
C LEU A 5 20.09 -22.15 -28.62
N ALA A 6 20.63 -22.60 -27.49
CA ALA A 6 20.06 -22.34 -26.18
C ALA A 6 20.19 -20.83 -25.88
N VAL A 7 19.05 -20.16 -25.71
CA VAL A 7 19.01 -18.80 -25.17
C VAL A 7 19.24 -18.91 -23.67
N PRO A 8 20.24 -18.24 -23.08
CA PRO A 8 20.39 -18.25 -21.64
C PRO A 8 19.30 -17.37 -21.03
N SER A 9 18.46 -17.97 -20.19
CA SER A 9 17.57 -17.26 -19.28
C SER A 9 18.42 -16.71 -18.13
N PHE A 10 18.65 -15.40 -18.12
CA PHE A 10 19.17 -14.70 -16.96
C PHE A 10 18.14 -13.66 -16.52
N ALA A 11 17.19 -14.09 -15.71
CA ALA A 11 16.59 -13.22 -14.70
C ALA A 11 17.18 -13.70 -13.36
N GLU A 12 18.29 -13.11 -12.95
CA GLU A 12 18.74 -13.26 -11.58
C GLU A 12 17.79 -12.42 -10.72
N GLU A 13 16.88 -13.08 -10.00
CA GLU A 13 16.04 -12.42 -8.99
C GLU A 13 16.99 -11.81 -7.95
N ALA A 14 17.13 -10.49 -7.98
CA ALA A 14 17.74 -9.75 -6.89
C ALA A 14 16.97 -10.13 -5.60
N LYS A 15 17.64 -10.84 -4.69
CA LYS A 15 17.08 -11.19 -3.38
C LYS A 15 16.98 -9.93 -2.53
N VAL A 16 15.91 -9.16 -2.72
CA VAL A 16 15.54 -8.10 -1.78
C VAL A 16 14.91 -8.77 -0.57
N SER A 17 15.60 -8.74 0.58
CA SER A 17 15.04 -9.25 1.82
C SER A 17 13.78 -8.46 2.19
N PRO A 18 12.65 -9.12 2.50
CA PRO A 18 11.42 -8.43 2.89
C PRO A 18 11.64 -7.67 4.20
N THR A 19 11.08 -6.46 4.29
CA THR A 19 11.02 -5.71 5.55
C THR A 19 10.11 -6.43 6.56
N PRO A 20 10.30 -6.23 7.88
CA PRO A 20 9.42 -6.83 8.88
C PRO A 20 7.97 -6.37 8.73
N THR A 21 7.03 -7.28 8.91
CA THR A 21 5.60 -6.95 8.98
C THR A 21 5.25 -6.47 10.38
N VAL A 22 4.56 -5.32 10.47
CA VAL A 22 3.90 -4.85 11.68
C VAL A 22 2.41 -5.12 11.55
N GLN A 23 1.79 -5.71 12.56
CA GLN A 23 0.38 -6.07 12.49
C GLN A 23 -0.31 -6.00 13.85
N LYS A 24 -1.64 -5.87 13.82
CA LYS A 24 -2.50 -5.95 15.00
C LYS A 24 -3.87 -6.50 14.60
N THR A 25 -4.48 -7.23 15.52
CA THR A 25 -5.86 -7.71 15.41
C THR A 25 -6.72 -7.06 16.49
N GLU A 26 -7.90 -6.60 16.11
CA GLU A 26 -8.88 -5.96 16.99
C GLU A 26 -10.29 -6.29 16.47
N GLN A 27 -11.19 -6.72 17.37
CA GLN A 27 -12.55 -7.16 17.00
C GLN A 27 -12.61 -8.18 15.84
N GLY A 28 -11.65 -9.10 15.78
CA GLY A 28 -11.58 -10.13 14.74
C GLY A 28 -11.08 -9.65 13.37
N VAL A 29 -10.72 -8.37 13.24
CA VAL A 29 -10.13 -7.77 12.04
C VAL A 29 -8.62 -7.61 12.24
N THR A 30 -7.85 -8.10 11.27
CA THR A 30 -6.38 -7.98 11.27
C THR A 30 -5.95 -6.94 10.25
N PHE A 31 -5.13 -5.98 10.67
CA PHE A 31 -4.45 -5.05 9.78
C PHE A 31 -2.94 -5.24 9.89
N SER A 32 -2.27 -5.28 8.73
CA SER A 32 -0.82 -5.38 8.66
C SER A 32 -0.22 -4.44 7.62
N LEU A 33 1.01 -4.02 7.91
CA LEU A 33 1.84 -3.21 7.05
C LEU A 33 3.21 -3.88 6.90
N GLN A 34 3.66 -3.96 5.66
CA GLN A 34 5.03 -4.32 5.32
C GLN A 34 5.56 -3.27 4.34
N GLN A 35 6.69 -2.65 4.68
CA GLN A 35 7.22 -1.58 3.85
C GLN A 35 7.74 -2.11 2.51
N LEU A 36 7.40 -1.41 1.43
CA LEU A 36 8.04 -1.55 0.14
C LEU A 36 9.18 -0.53 0.06
N LEU A 37 10.39 -1.01 -0.18
CA LEU A 37 11.56 -0.13 -0.28
C LEU A 37 11.45 0.76 -1.51
N PRO A 38 12.00 1.99 -1.48
CA PRO A 38 11.92 2.92 -2.61
C PRO A 38 12.31 2.30 -3.96
N ASP A 39 13.39 1.51 -3.99
CA ASP A 39 13.84 0.83 -5.21
C ASP A 39 12.83 -0.20 -5.73
N GLN A 40 12.13 -0.91 -4.83
CA GLN A 40 11.10 -1.88 -5.22
C GLN A 40 9.89 -1.17 -5.82
N VAL A 41 9.43 -0.08 -5.19
CA VAL A 41 8.30 0.73 -5.66
C VAL A 41 8.64 1.35 -7.01
N ASN A 42 9.84 1.93 -7.13
CA ASN A 42 10.31 2.55 -8.37
C ASN A 42 10.36 1.51 -9.50
N ALA A 43 11.02 0.36 -9.28
CA ALA A 43 11.08 -0.72 -10.27
C ALA A 43 9.69 -1.20 -10.72
N PHE A 44 8.75 -1.33 -9.77
CA PHE A 44 7.38 -1.74 -10.05
C PHE A 44 6.66 -0.78 -11.03
N TYR A 45 6.78 0.53 -10.83
CA TYR A 45 6.08 1.53 -11.65
C TYR A 45 6.80 1.89 -12.95
N LEU A 46 8.13 1.86 -12.97
CA LEU A 46 8.89 1.97 -14.21
C LEU A 46 8.50 0.85 -15.20
N GLY A 47 8.33 -0.38 -14.69
CA GLY A 47 7.85 -1.52 -15.47
C GLY A 47 6.40 -1.37 -15.98
N ARG A 48 5.66 -0.36 -15.53
CA ARG A 48 4.27 -0.05 -15.92
C ARG A 48 4.16 1.22 -16.77
N GLY A 49 5.28 1.81 -17.17
CA GLY A 49 5.32 2.94 -18.08
C GLY A 49 5.29 4.31 -17.41
N PHE A 50 5.53 4.39 -16.10
CA PHE A 50 5.94 5.65 -15.47
C PHE A 50 7.41 5.95 -15.78
N THR A 51 7.77 7.23 -15.83
CA THR A 51 9.18 7.65 -15.68
C THR A 51 9.51 7.82 -14.20
N SER A 52 10.81 7.84 -13.87
CA SER A 52 11.26 8.06 -12.49
C SER A 52 10.82 9.42 -11.96
N GLU A 53 10.75 10.43 -12.82
CA GLU A 53 10.31 11.78 -12.44
C GLU A 53 8.81 11.81 -12.12
N GLN A 54 7.99 11.07 -12.88
CA GLN A 54 6.55 11.02 -12.65
C GLN A 54 6.20 10.34 -11.33
N ILE A 55 6.85 9.22 -11.00
CA ILE A 55 6.50 8.45 -9.79
C ILE A 55 7.25 8.92 -8.54
N LYS A 56 8.20 9.86 -8.68
CA LYS A 56 9.13 10.26 -7.61
C LYS A 56 8.43 10.61 -6.30
N SER A 57 7.43 11.48 -6.35
CA SER A 57 6.72 11.94 -5.14
C SER A 57 6.01 10.81 -4.40
N TYR A 58 5.49 9.81 -5.12
CA TYR A 58 4.88 8.62 -4.52
C TYR A 58 5.92 7.69 -3.90
N VAL A 59 7.04 7.45 -4.58
CA VAL A 59 8.16 6.65 -4.06
C VAL A 59 8.72 7.27 -2.77
N GLU A 60 8.84 8.60 -2.73
CA GLU A 60 9.33 9.35 -1.56
C GLU A 60 8.30 9.47 -0.42
N SER A 61 7.04 9.07 -0.67
CA SER A 61 5.92 9.18 0.27
C SER A 61 5.79 7.98 1.23
N CYS A 62 6.81 7.14 1.34
CA CYS A 62 6.85 5.90 2.11
C CYS A 62 5.68 4.95 1.85
N VAL A 63 5.96 3.88 1.12
CA VAL A 63 4.93 2.98 0.62
C VAL A 63 4.97 1.66 1.37
N TYR A 64 3.79 1.16 1.72
CA TYR A 64 3.61 -0.14 2.35
C TYR A 64 2.70 -1.01 1.50
N THR A 65 2.93 -2.31 1.52
CA THR A 65 1.85 -3.27 1.32
C THR A 65 0.97 -3.24 2.56
N ALA A 66 -0.28 -2.82 2.38
CA ALA A 66 -1.31 -2.86 3.40
C ALA A 66 -2.22 -4.07 3.16
N VAL A 67 -2.52 -4.81 4.22
CA VAL A 67 -3.47 -5.93 4.20
C VAL A 67 -4.49 -5.70 5.30
N LEU A 68 -5.77 -5.84 4.96
CA LEU A 68 -6.86 -5.85 5.92
C LEU A 68 -7.67 -7.14 5.73
N ARG A 69 -7.91 -7.86 6.83
CA ARG A 69 -8.53 -9.20 6.82
C ARG A 69 -9.66 -9.27 7.84
N ASN A 70 -10.80 -9.78 7.42
CA ASN A 70 -11.90 -10.15 8.31
C ASN A 70 -11.77 -11.62 8.70
N ASP A 71 -10.80 -11.94 9.56
CA ASP A 71 -10.52 -13.33 9.92
C ASP A 71 -11.59 -13.91 10.87
N ASN A 72 -12.03 -13.12 11.86
CA ASN A 72 -12.86 -13.60 12.97
C ASN A 72 -14.02 -12.67 13.38
N ALA A 73 -14.32 -11.58 12.65
CA ALA A 73 -15.53 -10.83 12.96
C ALA A 73 -16.75 -11.67 12.55
N GLU A 74 -17.82 -11.61 13.37
CA GLU A 74 -19.03 -12.40 13.14
C GLU A 74 -19.83 -11.91 11.93
N GLU A 75 -19.69 -10.63 11.60
CA GLU A 75 -20.41 -9.95 10.52
C GLU A 75 -19.44 -9.29 9.52
N ARG A 76 -20.01 -8.86 8.39
CA ARG A 76 -19.29 -8.13 7.36
C ARG A 76 -18.69 -6.86 7.97
N ILE A 77 -17.45 -6.58 7.59
CA ILE A 77 -16.83 -5.30 7.90
C ILE A 77 -16.87 -4.39 6.70
N HIS A 78 -16.92 -3.10 6.96
CA HIS A 78 -16.86 -2.05 5.95
C HIS A 78 -15.85 -1.00 6.41
N PHE A 79 -15.06 -0.44 5.48
CA PHE A 79 -14.19 0.68 5.79
C PHE A 79 -14.22 1.74 4.71
N VAL A 80 -14.00 2.99 5.13
CA VAL A 80 -13.70 4.13 4.26
C VAL A 80 -12.34 4.69 4.67
N ARG A 81 -11.38 4.62 3.76
CA ARG A 81 -9.96 4.93 4.01
C ARG A 81 -9.70 6.40 4.31
N SER A 82 -10.57 7.30 3.87
CA SER A 82 -10.47 8.74 4.22
C SER A 82 -10.63 8.99 5.73
N GLY A 83 -11.15 8.02 6.49
CA GLY A 83 -11.17 8.06 7.96
C GLY A 83 -9.84 7.68 8.62
N TRP A 84 -8.87 7.17 7.85
CA TRP A 84 -7.58 6.74 8.36
C TRP A 84 -6.64 7.94 8.50
N ASN A 85 -5.80 7.89 9.53
CA ASN A 85 -4.86 8.97 9.82
C ASN A 85 -3.50 8.45 10.23
N VAL A 86 -2.49 9.24 9.91
CA VAL A 86 -1.11 9.03 10.32
C VAL A 86 -0.74 10.13 11.28
N LYS A 87 -0.04 9.77 12.35
CA LYS A 87 0.41 10.68 13.39
C LYS A 87 1.91 10.52 13.61
N THR A 88 2.63 11.61 13.49
CA THR A 88 4.01 11.76 13.97
C THR A 88 4.01 12.53 15.29
N ASN A 89 5.18 12.73 15.90
CA ASN A 89 5.29 13.53 17.13
C ASN A 89 4.78 14.97 16.94
N ASP A 90 4.89 15.50 15.72
CA ASP A 90 4.68 16.91 15.42
C ASP A 90 3.30 17.20 14.82
N ALA A 91 2.65 16.23 14.18
CA ALA A 91 1.38 16.44 13.49
C ALA A 91 0.58 15.14 13.26
N SER A 92 -0.73 15.29 13.10
CA SER A 92 -1.60 14.28 12.50
C SER A 92 -1.99 14.74 11.10
N GLN A 93 -2.00 13.83 10.13
CA GLN A 93 -2.40 14.08 8.76
C GLN A 93 -3.28 12.95 8.23
N THR A 94 -4.20 13.31 7.34
CA THR A 94 -4.96 12.36 6.53
C THR A 94 -4.06 11.75 5.47
N ILE A 95 -4.37 10.52 5.07
CA ILE A 95 -3.65 9.86 3.99
C ILE A 95 -4.20 10.37 2.66
N LYS A 96 -3.30 10.70 1.73
CA LYS A 96 -3.66 11.08 0.37
C LYS A 96 -4.45 9.97 -0.34
N THR A 97 -5.46 10.38 -1.09
CA THR A 97 -6.32 9.50 -1.88
C THR A 97 -5.64 9.03 -3.16
N ASN A 98 -6.10 7.89 -3.69
CA ASN A 98 -5.72 7.36 -4.99
C ASN A 98 -6.09 8.36 -6.09
N ALA A 99 -7.25 9.01 -5.96
CA ALA A 99 -7.69 10.06 -6.89
C ALA A 99 -6.78 11.29 -6.91
N GLU A 100 -6.28 11.73 -5.74
CA GLU A 100 -5.30 12.82 -5.66
C GLU A 100 -3.97 12.43 -6.32
N TRP A 101 -3.50 11.20 -6.12
CA TRP A 101 -2.31 10.70 -6.83
C TRP A 101 -2.51 10.62 -8.35
N LEU A 102 -3.62 10.05 -8.81
CA LEU A 102 -3.96 9.96 -10.23
C LEU A 102 -4.05 11.34 -10.87
N THR A 103 -4.56 12.33 -10.15
CA THR A 103 -4.62 13.73 -10.60
C THR A 103 -3.21 14.28 -10.83
N GLU A 104 -2.29 14.09 -9.89
CA GLU A 104 -0.90 14.53 -10.03
C GLU A 104 -0.19 13.85 -11.20
N PHE A 105 -0.31 12.53 -11.33
CA PHE A 105 0.31 11.80 -12.43
C PHE A 105 -0.26 12.19 -13.79
N THR A 106 -1.56 12.50 -13.85
CA THR A 106 -2.19 13.02 -15.07
C THR A 106 -1.61 14.38 -15.45
N GLN A 107 -1.39 15.28 -14.48
CA GLN A 107 -0.75 16.58 -14.73
C GLN A 107 0.70 16.43 -15.20
N GLN A 108 1.39 15.37 -14.77
CA GLN A 108 2.72 14.99 -15.24
C GLN A 108 2.70 14.14 -16.52
N GLN A 109 1.54 14.02 -17.18
CA GLN A 109 1.36 13.34 -18.46
C GLN A 109 1.73 11.85 -18.41
N ALA A 110 1.45 11.17 -17.30
CA ALA A 110 1.55 9.71 -17.24
C ALA A 110 0.60 9.07 -18.25
N THR A 111 1.00 7.94 -18.83
CA THR A 111 0.18 7.26 -19.85
C THR A 111 -1.07 6.65 -19.23
N PRO A 112 -2.17 6.45 -20.00
CA PRO A 112 -3.36 5.78 -19.49
C PRO A 112 -3.09 4.39 -18.92
N ALA A 113 -2.16 3.64 -19.52
CA ALA A 113 -1.75 2.32 -19.02
C ALA A 113 -1.04 2.41 -17.66
N ALA A 114 -0.16 3.41 -17.48
CA ALA A 114 0.52 3.67 -16.22
C ALA A 114 -0.48 4.06 -15.12
N LEU A 115 -1.42 4.98 -15.43
CA LEU A 115 -2.48 5.39 -14.51
C LEU A 115 -3.37 4.22 -14.06
N LEU A 116 -3.81 3.38 -15.01
CA LEU A 116 -4.61 2.19 -14.69
C LEU A 116 -3.82 1.21 -13.80
N ALA A 117 -2.53 1.00 -14.11
CA ALA A 117 -1.69 0.09 -13.35
C ALA A 117 -1.40 0.63 -11.93
N PHE A 118 -1.38 1.95 -11.75
CA PHE A 118 -1.34 2.58 -10.44
C PHE A 118 -2.61 2.34 -9.64
N ASP A 119 -3.77 2.66 -10.23
CA ASP A 119 -5.07 2.52 -9.58
C ASP A 119 -5.32 1.09 -9.08
N LEU A 120 -5.06 0.11 -9.95
CA LEU A 120 -5.23 -1.33 -9.62
C LEU A 120 -4.23 -1.85 -8.57
N ALA A 121 -3.14 -1.15 -8.31
CA ALA A 121 -2.13 -1.57 -7.34
C ALA A 121 -2.39 -1.02 -5.93
N GLN A 122 -3.26 -0.02 -5.78
CA GLN A 122 -3.51 0.62 -4.49
C GLN A 122 -4.45 -0.20 -3.61
N ILE A 123 -4.37 0.01 -2.30
CA ILE A 123 -5.46 -0.39 -1.41
C ILE A 123 -6.72 0.41 -1.78
N PRO A 124 -7.93 -0.22 -1.82
CA PRO A 124 -9.16 0.49 -2.14
C PRO A 124 -9.45 1.66 -1.20
N GLU A 125 -10.19 2.65 -1.69
CA GLU A 125 -10.69 3.74 -0.84
C GLU A 125 -11.82 3.31 0.09
N GLU A 126 -12.63 2.37 -0.36
CA GLU A 126 -13.79 1.86 0.35
C GLU A 126 -14.01 0.42 -0.08
N GLN A 127 -14.29 -0.45 0.87
CA GLN A 127 -14.49 -1.87 0.60
C GLN A 127 -15.20 -2.55 1.77
N GLU A 128 -15.90 -3.63 1.43
CA GLU A 128 -16.48 -4.55 2.39
C GLU A 128 -15.76 -5.91 2.34
N TYR A 129 -15.63 -6.57 3.50
CA TYR A 129 -15.13 -7.96 3.59
C TYR A 129 -16.09 -8.85 4.37
N GLU A 130 -16.44 -9.98 3.77
CA GLU A 130 -17.30 -10.99 4.39
C GLU A 130 -16.62 -11.69 5.58
N PRO A 131 -17.41 -12.23 6.53
CA PRO A 131 -16.86 -13.08 7.59
C PRO A 131 -16.09 -14.29 7.05
N LYS A 132 -15.26 -14.88 7.92
CA LYS A 132 -14.55 -16.15 7.69
C LYS A 132 -13.38 -16.05 6.72
N GLY A 133 -12.63 -14.97 6.81
CA GLY A 133 -11.31 -14.83 6.21
C GLY A 133 -11.29 -14.12 4.87
N ASP A 134 -12.31 -13.32 4.54
CA ASP A 134 -12.23 -12.41 3.40
C ASP A 134 -11.21 -11.30 3.66
N TRP A 135 -10.49 -10.90 2.63
CA TRP A 135 -9.38 -9.96 2.73
C TRP A 135 -9.01 -9.37 1.37
N ASN A 136 -8.34 -8.22 1.42
CA ASN A 136 -7.64 -7.68 0.26
C ASN A 136 -6.30 -7.07 0.68
N GLN A 137 -5.50 -6.74 -0.32
CA GLN A 137 -4.22 -6.06 -0.17
C GLN A 137 -4.05 -4.99 -1.23
N GLY A 138 -3.18 -4.02 -0.95
CA GLY A 138 -2.73 -3.05 -1.94
C GLY A 138 -1.63 -2.16 -1.40
N MET A 139 -1.07 -1.32 -2.26
CA MET A 139 -0.09 -0.34 -1.84
C MET A 139 -0.77 0.83 -1.13
N LEU A 140 -0.12 1.34 -0.09
CA LEU A 140 -0.55 2.48 0.70
C LEU A 140 0.65 3.41 0.92
N SER A 141 0.61 4.62 0.36
CA SER A 141 1.57 5.68 0.66
C SER A 141 1.11 6.45 1.91
N VAL A 142 1.96 6.64 2.91
CA VAL A 142 1.57 7.30 4.18
C VAL A 142 1.85 8.81 4.24
N GLY A 143 2.38 9.40 3.15
CA GLY A 143 2.65 10.84 3.06
C GLY A 143 3.88 11.30 3.86
N LEU A 144 4.73 10.37 4.31
CA LEU A 144 5.90 10.67 5.14
C LEU A 144 7.20 10.35 4.42
N PRO A 145 8.29 11.10 4.68
CA PRO A 145 9.59 10.80 4.12
C PRO A 145 10.24 9.59 4.78
N ALA A 146 11.23 9.01 4.10
CA ALA A 146 12.07 7.95 4.66
C ALA A 146 12.77 8.37 5.97
N GLY A 147 12.88 7.43 6.91
CA GLY A 147 13.37 7.63 8.27
C GLY A 147 12.31 8.07 9.29
N SER A 148 11.05 8.27 8.87
CA SER A 148 9.97 8.66 9.77
C SER A 148 9.54 7.51 10.68
N VAL A 149 9.20 7.84 11.94
CA VAL A 149 8.50 6.94 12.86
C VAL A 149 7.13 7.53 13.14
N PHE A 150 6.08 6.72 13.04
CA PHE A 150 4.70 7.19 13.14
C PHE A 150 3.78 6.15 13.77
N ALA A 151 2.59 6.60 14.14
CA ALA A 151 1.44 5.75 14.40
C ALA A 151 0.43 5.90 13.26
N ILE A 152 -0.22 4.81 12.86
CA ILE A 152 -1.33 4.84 11.91
C ILE A 152 -2.57 4.28 12.60
N THR A 153 -3.65 5.03 12.52
CA THR A 153 -4.96 4.61 13.00
C THR A 153 -5.86 4.35 11.81
N ILE A 154 -6.37 3.13 11.74
CA ILE A 154 -7.39 2.75 10.75
C ILE A 154 -8.74 2.62 11.45
N THR A 155 -9.80 2.83 10.69
CA THR A 155 -11.18 2.75 11.15
C THR A 155 -11.98 1.85 10.21
N TRP A 156 -12.88 1.08 10.78
CA TRP A 156 -13.87 0.27 10.05
C TRP A 156 -15.16 0.23 10.88
N ASP A 157 -16.23 -0.28 10.31
CA ASP A 157 -17.45 -0.61 11.04
C ASP A 157 -17.83 -2.08 10.85
N ILE A 158 -18.58 -2.60 11.82
CA ILE A 158 -19.21 -3.92 11.77
C ILE A 158 -20.70 -3.66 12.02
N ALA A 159 -21.54 -3.94 11.02
CA ALA A 159 -22.97 -3.62 11.06
C ALA A 159 -23.26 -2.15 11.45
N GLY A 160 -22.46 -1.20 10.94
CA GLY A 160 -22.60 0.23 11.21
C GLY A 160 -22.06 0.69 12.57
N LYS A 161 -21.54 -0.22 13.41
CA LYS A 161 -20.87 0.14 14.66
C LYS A 161 -19.38 0.40 14.41
N PRO A 162 -18.86 1.61 14.71
CA PRO A 162 -17.48 1.96 14.39
C PRO A 162 -16.49 1.32 15.36
N TYR A 163 -15.34 0.95 14.79
CA TYR A 163 -14.16 0.43 15.48
C TYR A 163 -12.89 1.04 14.89
N GLN A 164 -11.81 0.94 15.65
CA GLN A 164 -10.50 1.42 15.23
C GLN A 164 -9.39 0.57 15.82
N LEU A 165 -8.24 0.58 15.15
CA LEU A 165 -6.99 0.09 15.72
C LEU A 165 -5.86 1.04 15.34
N THR A 166 -4.85 1.09 16.19
CA THR A 166 -3.64 1.87 15.94
C THR A 166 -2.44 0.92 15.96
N LEU A 167 -1.63 0.98 14.89
CA LEU A 167 -0.26 0.47 14.89
C LEU A 167 0.65 1.61 15.35
N ASN A 168 1.40 1.39 16.43
CA ASN A 168 2.35 2.36 16.96
C ASN A 168 3.77 2.04 16.50
N GLU A 169 4.65 3.04 16.54
CA GLU A 169 6.08 2.89 16.26
C GLU A 169 6.38 2.24 14.90
N VAL A 170 5.53 2.49 13.91
CA VAL A 170 5.74 2.05 12.52
C VAL A 170 6.88 2.89 11.95
N ASN A 171 7.87 2.22 11.37
CA ASN A 171 9.07 2.86 10.82
C ASN A 171 9.01 2.83 9.29
N CYS A 172 9.34 3.98 8.68
CA CYS A 172 9.70 4.07 7.29
C CYS A 172 11.21 3.93 7.15
N VAL A 173 11.72 2.73 6.92
CA VAL A 173 13.15 2.51 6.69
C VAL A 173 13.62 3.21 5.41
N LYS A 174 14.90 3.55 5.37
CA LYS A 174 15.54 4.20 4.22
C LYS A 174 15.85 3.21 3.11
#